data_AF-A0AAN1A6P6-F1
#
_entry.id   AF-A0AAN1A6P6-F1
#
_cell.length_a   1.000
_cell.length_b   1.000
_cell.length_c   1.000
_cell.angle_alpha   90.00
_cell.angle_beta   90.00
_cell.angle_gamma   90.00
#
_symmetry.space_group_name_H-M   'P 1'
#
loop_
_entity.id
_entity.type
_entity.pdbx_description
1 polymer ?
#
loop_
_entity_poly.entity_id
_entity_poly.type
_entity_poly.pdbx_seq_one_letter_code
_entity_poly.pdbx_strand_id
1 'polypeptide(L)'
;MRRVRYLLLALLVVVVAAMAGGYYWLHSGNPDALRKIVLQQCVPNQQQHQNPAPCAEVNLKGGYVLFKDRNGPLQYLLMPTYRINGTESPLLLNPLTPNFFWQAWQGREIMSQHRGSAVSDDAVSLTINSRSGRTQNHFHIHISCLRPDVRTQLDKDAPAISSRWLPLPGGLLGHEYLARRVTETELAQRSPFLMLAEEVPEAREHMGRFALAMAKQSDGSLVLLATERNLLTLNRASAEEIQDHSCAILQ
;
A
#
# COMPACT_ATOMS: atom_id res chain seq x y z
N MET A 1 -27.64 -30.31 -36.14
CA MET A 1 -27.95 -29.17 -35.23
C MET A 1 -27.91 -29.51 -33.74
N ARG A 2 -28.61 -30.55 -33.24
CA ARG A 2 -28.58 -30.93 -31.80
C ARG A 2 -27.18 -31.29 -31.28
N ARG A 3 -26.41 -32.14 -31.98
CA ARG A 3 -25.04 -32.53 -31.57
C ARG A 3 -24.06 -31.35 -31.46
N VAL A 4 -24.13 -30.40 -32.39
CA VAL A 4 -23.30 -29.18 -32.38
C VAL A 4 -23.66 -28.29 -31.18
N ARG A 5 -24.95 -28.17 -30.83
CA ARG A 5 -25.38 -27.47 -29.60
C ARG A 5 -24.84 -28.12 -28.33
N TYR A 6 -24.85 -29.45 -28.22
CA TYR A 6 -24.30 -30.14 -27.06
C TYR A 6 -22.78 -29.99 -26.95
N LEU A 7 -22.06 -29.98 -28.07
CA LEU A 7 -20.62 -29.72 -28.09
C LEU A 7 -20.29 -28.29 -27.66
N LEU A 8 -21.04 -27.30 -28.14
CA LEU A 8 -20.88 -25.90 -27.72
C LEU A 8 -21.20 -25.69 -26.23
N LEU A 9 -22.25 -26.35 -25.71
CA LEU A 9 -22.60 -26.32 -24.29
C LEU A 9 -21.51 -26.98 -23.43
N ALA A 10 -20.97 -28.13 -23.85
CA ALA A 10 -19.89 -28.80 -23.14
C ALA A 10 -18.62 -27.93 -23.12
N LEU A 11 -18.26 -27.30 -24.24
CA LEU A 11 -17.13 -26.39 -24.32
C LEU A 11 -17.31 -25.18 -23.38
N LEU A 12 -18.50 -24.58 -23.36
CA LEU A 12 -18.82 -23.47 -22.45
C LEU A 12 -18.66 -23.89 -20.98
N VAL A 13 -19.16 -25.07 -20.60
CA VAL A 13 -19.04 -25.59 -19.23
C VAL A 13 -17.56 -25.80 -18.86
N VAL A 14 -16.75 -26.35 -19.76
CA VAL A 14 -15.30 -26.53 -19.52
C VAL A 14 -14.59 -25.19 -19.34
N VAL A 15 -14.90 -24.19 -20.17
CA VAL A 15 -14.33 -22.83 -20.05
C VAL A 15 -14.74 -22.18 -18.73
N VAL A 16 -16.01 -22.28 -18.34
CA VAL A 16 -16.50 -21.75 -17.05
C VAL A 16 -15.85 -22.48 -15.86
N ALA A 17 -15.71 -23.81 -15.92
CA ALA A 17 -15.05 -24.58 -14.88
C ALA A 17 -13.56 -24.25 -14.76
N ALA A 18 -12.86 -24.07 -15.89
CA ALA A 18 -11.46 -23.64 -15.91
C ALA A 18 -11.28 -22.23 -15.35
N MET A 19 -12.17 -21.29 -15.69
CA MET A 19 -12.17 -19.94 -15.10
C MET A 19 -12.45 -19.98 -13.60
N ALA A 20 -13.42 -20.77 -13.15
CA ALA A 20 -13.75 -20.91 -11.73
C ALA A 20 -12.62 -21.58 -10.94
N GLY A 21 -12.00 -22.63 -11.50
CA GLY A 21 -10.86 -23.32 -10.89
C GLY A 21 -9.61 -22.43 -10.81
N GLY A 22 -9.31 -21.70 -11.89
CA GLY A 22 -8.23 -20.71 -11.91
C GLY A 22 -8.48 -19.57 -10.91
N TYR A 23 -9.71 -19.06 -10.84
CA TYR A 23 -10.10 -18.07 -9.84
C TYR A 23 -9.92 -18.58 -8.41
N TYR A 24 -10.39 -19.79 -8.10
CA TYR A 24 -10.26 -20.38 -6.78
C TYR A 24 -8.80 -20.58 -6.36
N TRP A 25 -7.96 -21.11 -7.27
CA TRP A 25 -6.54 -21.33 -6.99
C TRP A 25 -5.80 -20.00 -6.73
N LEU A 26 -6.07 -18.97 -7.53
CA LEU A 26 -5.51 -17.62 -7.35
C LEU A 26 -5.95 -16.95 -6.04
N HIS A 27 -7.10 -17.33 -5.49
CA HIS A 27 -7.67 -16.76 -4.25
C HIS A 27 -7.55 -17.69 -3.04
N SER A 28 -6.77 -18.77 -3.14
CA SER A 28 -6.61 -19.79 -2.09
C SER A 28 -5.72 -19.36 -0.90
N GLY A 29 -5.17 -18.13 -0.93
CA GLY A 29 -4.39 -17.59 0.19
C GLY A 29 -5.27 -17.29 1.41
N ASN A 30 -4.75 -17.50 2.63
CA ASN A 30 -5.43 -17.06 3.85
C ASN A 30 -5.41 -15.52 3.92
N PRO A 31 -6.56 -14.83 3.76
CA PRO A 31 -6.59 -13.37 3.75
C PRO A 31 -6.31 -12.77 5.13
N ASP A 32 -6.35 -13.58 6.20
CA ASP A 32 -6.10 -13.14 7.57
C ASP A 32 -4.73 -13.59 8.10
N ALA A 33 -3.80 -14.00 7.23
CA ALA A 33 -2.48 -14.47 7.66
C ALA A 33 -1.72 -13.37 8.42
N LEU A 34 -1.63 -12.16 7.85
CA LEU A 34 -1.00 -11.02 8.52
C LEU A 34 -1.72 -10.66 9.83
N ARG A 35 -3.06 -10.67 9.84
CA ARG A 35 -3.85 -10.43 11.05
C ARG A 35 -3.49 -11.41 12.17
N LYS A 36 -3.39 -12.70 11.85
CA LYS A 36 -3.02 -13.74 12.83
C LYS A 36 -1.61 -13.53 13.34
N ILE A 37 -0.64 -13.23 12.46
CA ILE A 37 0.73 -12.93 12.87
C ILE A 37 0.77 -11.77 13.86
N VAL A 38 0.13 -10.65 13.53
CA VAL A 38 0.16 -9.46 14.39
C VAL A 38 -0.55 -9.71 15.72
N LEU A 39 -1.80 -10.17 15.67
CA LEU A 39 -2.68 -10.20 16.85
C LEU A 39 -2.50 -11.46 17.72
N GLN A 40 -1.94 -12.53 17.18
CA GLN A 40 -1.79 -13.81 17.90
C GLN A 40 -0.33 -14.18 18.17
N GLN A 41 0.63 -13.50 17.54
CA GLN A 41 2.06 -13.78 17.76
C GLN A 41 2.78 -12.52 18.24
N CYS A 42 2.92 -11.50 17.40
CA CYS A 42 3.72 -10.32 17.74
C CYS A 42 3.21 -9.58 19.00
N VAL A 43 1.92 -9.24 19.03
CA VAL A 43 1.34 -8.49 20.17
C VAL A 43 1.38 -9.30 21.47
N PRO A 44 0.90 -10.57 21.52
CA PRO A 44 1.00 -11.37 22.74
C PRO A 44 2.45 -11.59 23.21
N ASN A 45 3.38 -11.86 22.28
CA ASN A 45 4.77 -12.09 22.64
C ASN A 45 5.44 -10.83 23.19
N GLN A 46 5.13 -9.66 22.64
CA GLN A 46 5.58 -8.38 23.18
C GLN A 46 5.03 -8.13 24.59
N GLN A 47 3.74 -8.43 24.82
CA GLN A 47 3.09 -8.20 26.12
C GLN A 47 3.61 -9.14 27.21
N GLN A 48 3.85 -10.40 26.86
CA GLN A 48 4.21 -11.44 27.83
C GLN A 48 5.71 -11.54 28.06
N HIS A 49 6.52 -11.34 27.02
CA HIS A 49 7.96 -11.63 27.05
C HIS A 49 8.82 -10.43 26.64
N GLN A 50 8.22 -9.27 26.38
CA GLN A 50 8.92 -8.08 25.86
C GLN A 50 9.70 -8.37 24.57
N ASN A 51 9.21 -9.33 23.77
CA ASN A 51 9.84 -9.79 22.55
C ASN A 51 8.92 -9.55 21.35
N PRO A 52 9.34 -8.76 20.34
CA PRO A 52 8.49 -8.43 19.21
C PRO A 52 8.33 -9.59 18.21
N ALA A 53 9.19 -10.62 18.28
CA ALA A 53 9.21 -11.70 17.29
C ALA A 53 7.83 -12.38 17.13
N PRO A 54 7.39 -12.67 15.90
CA PRO A 54 8.15 -12.62 14.64
C PRO A 54 8.21 -11.23 13.97
N CYS A 55 7.60 -10.20 14.56
CA CYS A 55 7.77 -8.83 14.10
C CYS A 55 9.16 -8.31 14.48
N ALA A 56 9.65 -7.33 13.72
CA ALA A 56 10.89 -6.64 14.05
C ALA A 56 10.68 -5.60 15.15
N GLU A 57 9.50 -4.99 15.20
CA GLU A 57 9.08 -4.06 16.26
C GLU A 57 7.60 -4.26 16.59
N VAL A 58 7.25 -4.10 17.87
CA VAL A 58 5.86 -3.98 18.33
C VAL A 58 5.73 -2.76 19.23
N ASN A 59 5.11 -1.70 18.71
CA ASN A 59 4.87 -0.45 19.42
C ASN A 59 3.42 -0.40 19.91
N LEU A 60 3.17 -0.94 21.10
CA LEU A 60 1.82 -1.02 21.68
C LEU A 60 1.19 0.37 21.91
N LYS A 61 2.00 1.36 22.32
CA LYS A 61 1.53 2.73 22.58
C LYS A 61 1.18 3.45 21.27
N GLY A 62 2.01 3.27 20.24
CA GLY A 62 1.77 3.80 18.90
C GLY A 62 0.68 3.04 18.13
N GLY A 63 0.33 1.83 18.56
CA GLY A 63 -0.71 1.01 17.96
C GLY A 63 -0.28 0.31 16.66
N TYR A 64 1.01 0.04 16.47
CA TYR A 64 1.53 -0.58 15.23
C TYR A 64 2.65 -1.60 15.48
N VAL A 65 2.96 -2.38 14.45
CA VAL A 65 4.13 -3.26 14.35
C VAL A 65 4.90 -2.98 13.06
N LEU A 66 6.20 -3.28 13.05
CA LEU A 66 7.00 -3.41 11.84
C LEU A 66 7.31 -4.89 11.60
N PHE A 67 7.01 -5.39 10.41
CA PHE A 67 7.16 -6.79 10.04
C PHE A 67 7.98 -6.91 8.76
N LYS A 68 9.03 -7.74 8.75
CA LYS A 68 9.83 -7.98 7.53
C LYS A 68 8.97 -8.74 6.52
N ASP A 69 8.76 -8.18 5.33
CA ASP A 69 8.07 -8.90 4.27
C ASP A 69 8.97 -10.05 3.74
N ARG A 70 8.35 -11.11 3.24
CA ARG A 70 9.07 -12.19 2.57
C ARG A 70 9.54 -11.81 1.17
N ASN A 71 8.88 -10.83 0.54
CA ASN A 71 9.22 -10.31 -0.77
C ASN A 71 10.26 -9.19 -0.63
N GLY A 72 11.32 -9.23 -1.44
CA GLY A 72 12.38 -8.23 -1.43
C GLY A 72 13.34 -8.27 -0.22
N PRO A 73 14.59 -7.81 -0.39
CA PRO A 73 15.56 -7.82 0.69
C PRO A 73 15.26 -6.75 1.74
N LEU A 74 14.66 -5.61 1.37
CA LEU A 74 14.48 -4.47 2.27
C LEU A 74 13.01 -4.10 2.54
N GLN A 75 12.04 -4.84 2.01
CA GLN A 75 10.63 -4.52 2.23
C GLN A 75 10.20 -4.87 3.66
N TYR A 76 9.53 -3.92 4.30
CA TYR A 76 8.85 -4.05 5.58
C TYR A 76 7.38 -3.65 5.44
N LEU A 77 6.56 -4.15 6.35
CA LEU A 77 5.15 -3.78 6.48
C LEU A 77 4.95 -3.06 7.81
N LEU A 78 4.28 -1.91 7.79
CA LEU A 78 3.67 -1.34 8.98
C LEU A 78 2.21 -1.78 9.06
N MET A 79 1.81 -2.35 10.21
CA MET A 79 0.45 -2.84 10.44
C MET A 79 -0.06 -2.45 11.83
N PRO A 80 -1.36 -2.18 12.00
CA PRO A 80 -1.91 -1.84 13.31
C PRO A 80 -1.96 -3.05 14.24
N THR A 81 -1.82 -2.81 15.54
CA THR A 81 -1.95 -3.83 16.62
C THR A 81 -3.42 -4.16 16.96
N TYR A 82 -4.36 -3.66 16.16
CA TYR A 82 -5.79 -3.88 16.28
C TYR A 82 -6.43 -3.95 14.88
N ARG A 83 -7.71 -4.34 14.82
CA ARG A 83 -8.37 -4.67 13.55
C ARG A 83 -8.69 -3.42 12.72
N ILE A 84 -7.94 -3.25 11.63
CA ILE A 84 -8.27 -2.40 10.48
C ILE A 84 -8.00 -3.26 9.24
N ASN A 85 -8.94 -3.34 8.30
CA ASN A 85 -8.78 -4.23 7.14
C ASN A 85 -7.92 -3.62 6.03
N GLY A 86 -8.00 -2.30 5.84
CA GLY A 86 -7.31 -1.58 4.77
C GLY A 86 -8.00 -0.24 4.48
N THR A 87 -7.79 0.29 3.28
CA THR A 87 -8.23 1.65 2.88
C THR A 87 -9.73 1.88 3.01
N GLU A 88 -10.55 0.84 2.96
CA GLU A 88 -12.00 0.91 3.12
C GLU A 88 -12.49 1.12 4.56
N SER A 89 -11.60 1.05 5.56
CA SER A 89 -12.01 1.12 6.95
C SER A 89 -12.44 2.53 7.34
N PRO A 90 -13.65 2.72 7.92
CA PRO A 90 -14.09 4.04 8.38
C PRO A 90 -13.24 4.58 9.53
N LEU A 91 -12.48 3.72 10.22
CA LEU A 91 -11.53 4.14 11.25
C LEU A 91 -10.46 5.08 10.68
N LEU A 92 -10.08 4.94 9.41
CA LEU A 92 -9.10 5.83 8.78
C LEU A 92 -9.61 7.26 8.58
N LEU A 93 -10.92 7.49 8.72
CA LEU A 93 -11.56 8.80 8.67
C LEU A 93 -11.80 9.42 10.06
N ASN A 94 -11.39 8.73 11.13
CA ASN A 94 -11.42 9.29 12.47
C ASN A 94 -10.11 10.08 12.73
N PRO A 95 -10.16 11.38 13.08
CA PRO A 95 -8.96 12.18 13.35
C PRO A 95 -8.14 11.68 14.54
N LEU A 96 -8.69 10.83 15.40
CA LEU A 96 -7.97 10.20 16.52
C LEU A 96 -7.26 8.89 16.13
N THR A 97 -7.48 8.37 14.92
CA THR A 97 -6.76 7.19 14.45
C THR A 97 -5.29 7.56 14.23
N PRO A 98 -4.33 6.73 14.71
CA PRO A 98 -2.91 6.96 14.47
C PRO A 98 -2.61 7.19 12.99
N ASN A 99 -1.72 8.15 12.72
CA ASN A 99 -1.27 8.39 11.36
C ASN A 99 -0.23 7.33 10.95
N PHE A 100 -0.73 6.23 10.39
CA PHE A 100 0.11 5.10 9.99
C PHE A 100 1.12 5.44 8.89
N PHE A 101 0.83 6.41 7.99
CA PHE A 101 1.81 6.89 7.01
C PHE A 101 2.96 7.63 7.69
N TRP A 102 2.65 8.51 8.67
CA TRP A 102 3.68 9.16 9.46
C TRP A 102 4.51 8.17 10.28
N GLN A 103 3.85 7.19 10.93
CA GLN A 103 4.55 6.14 11.67
C GLN A 103 5.44 5.29 10.75
N ALA A 104 4.98 4.97 9.54
CA ALA A 104 5.76 4.21 8.56
C ALA A 104 6.94 5.04 8.04
N TRP A 105 6.77 6.35 7.87
CA TRP A 105 7.86 7.26 7.55
C TRP A 105 8.91 7.26 8.65
N GLN A 106 8.53 7.44 9.91
CA GLN A 106 9.47 7.42 11.04
C GLN A 106 10.16 6.05 11.20
N GLY A 107 9.45 4.96 10.90
CA GLY A 107 9.99 3.59 10.97
C GLY A 107 10.88 3.19 9.79
N ARG A 108 11.02 4.01 8.74
CA ARG A 108 11.73 3.63 7.50
C ARG A 108 13.21 3.28 7.70
N GLU A 109 13.84 3.81 8.75
CA GLU A 109 15.25 3.53 9.08
C GLU A 109 15.51 2.04 9.35
N ILE A 110 14.47 1.25 9.60
CA ILE A 110 14.58 -0.21 9.68
C ILE A 110 15.17 -0.81 8.38
N MET A 111 14.96 -0.16 7.23
CA MET A 111 15.56 -0.56 5.96
C MET A 111 17.08 -0.40 5.99
N SER A 112 17.59 0.75 6.48
CA SER A 112 19.02 1.01 6.65
C SER A 112 19.64 0.02 7.64
N GLN A 113 18.96 -0.22 8.76
CA GLN A 113 19.41 -1.17 9.78
C GLN A 113 19.53 -2.59 9.23
N HIS A 114 18.54 -3.04 8.44
CA HIS A 114 18.56 -4.37 7.84
C HIS A 114 19.59 -4.49 6.72
N ARG A 115 19.77 -3.43 5.91
CA ARG A 115 20.77 -3.39 4.83
C ARG A 115 22.21 -3.39 5.37
N GLY A 116 22.44 -2.81 6.56
CA GLY A 116 23.77 -2.56 7.12
C GLY A 116 24.45 -1.31 6.55
N SER A 117 23.76 -0.53 5.74
CA SER A 117 24.22 0.76 5.19
C SER A 117 23.04 1.69 4.98
N ALA A 118 23.29 3.01 4.94
CA ALA A 118 22.24 4.00 4.76
C ALA A 118 21.39 3.74 3.50
N VAL A 119 20.07 3.87 3.63
CA VAL A 119 19.11 3.96 2.53
C VAL A 119 18.66 5.42 2.48
N SER A 120 18.93 6.12 1.37
CA SER A 120 18.48 7.51 1.23
C SER A 120 16.96 7.61 1.27
N ASP A 121 16.43 8.64 1.92
CA ASP A 121 15.00 8.95 1.90
C ASP A 121 14.43 9.02 0.47
N ASP A 122 15.24 9.49 -0.49
CA ASP A 122 14.81 9.65 -1.90
C ASP A 122 14.53 8.31 -2.58
N ALA A 123 15.10 7.23 -2.04
CA ALA A 123 14.88 5.86 -2.48
C ALA A 123 13.67 5.21 -1.79
N VAL A 124 13.14 5.76 -0.70
CA VAL A 124 12.05 5.15 0.06
C VAL A 124 10.70 5.58 -0.51
N SER A 125 9.78 4.62 -0.55
CA SER A 125 8.36 4.86 -0.79
C SER A 125 7.50 4.11 0.22
N LEU A 126 6.37 4.70 0.57
CA LEU A 126 5.32 4.07 1.36
C LEU A 126 4.12 3.85 0.47
N THR A 127 3.53 2.65 0.47
CA THR A 127 2.33 2.38 -0.34
C THR A 127 1.30 1.57 0.44
N ILE A 128 0.03 1.77 0.13
CA ILE A 128 -1.06 0.91 0.60
C ILE A 128 -2.01 0.61 -0.55
N ASN A 129 -2.22 -0.68 -0.78
CA ASN A 129 -3.10 -1.17 -1.82
C ASN A 129 -4.58 -1.11 -1.38
N SER A 130 -5.46 -0.86 -2.35
CA SER A 130 -6.90 -0.94 -2.14
C SER A 130 -7.37 -2.38 -1.88
N ARG A 131 -8.65 -2.57 -1.60
CA ARG A 131 -9.22 -3.93 -1.44
C ARG A 131 -9.04 -4.79 -2.69
N SER A 132 -9.11 -4.21 -3.90
CA SER A 132 -8.89 -4.95 -5.13
C SER A 132 -7.41 -5.18 -5.47
N GLY A 133 -6.51 -4.38 -4.91
CA GLY A 133 -5.06 -4.46 -5.15
C GLY A 133 -4.31 -5.37 -4.19
N ARG A 134 -4.97 -5.97 -3.18
CA ARG A 134 -4.30 -6.75 -2.12
C ARG A 134 -4.90 -8.15 -1.92
N THR A 135 -4.16 -8.98 -1.19
CA THR A 135 -4.59 -10.33 -0.80
C THR A 135 -4.83 -10.50 0.70
N GLN A 136 -4.34 -9.58 1.53
CA GLN A 136 -4.46 -9.62 2.99
C GLN A 136 -5.48 -8.59 3.49
N ASN A 137 -6.34 -8.99 4.42
CA ASN A 137 -7.41 -8.20 5.03
C ASN A 137 -7.01 -7.67 6.42
N HIS A 138 -5.74 -7.31 6.57
CA HIS A 138 -5.24 -6.53 7.69
C HIS A 138 -4.47 -5.37 7.10
N PHE A 139 -4.74 -4.14 7.53
CA PHE A 139 -4.09 -2.94 7.02
C PHE A 139 -2.57 -3.12 7.05
N HIS A 140 -1.91 -2.85 5.92
CA HIS A 140 -0.46 -2.90 5.79
C HIS A 140 0.01 -1.79 4.85
N ILE A 141 0.93 -0.96 5.33
CA ILE A 141 1.72 -0.05 4.48
C ILE A 141 3.01 -0.76 4.11
N HIS A 142 3.30 -0.86 2.83
CA HIS A 142 4.56 -1.37 2.30
C HIS A 142 5.61 -0.26 2.38
N ILE A 143 6.66 -0.50 3.14
CA ILE A 143 7.86 0.34 3.24
C ILE A 143 8.93 -0.33 2.38
N SER A 144 9.26 0.26 1.23
CA SER A 144 10.17 -0.35 0.25
C SER A 144 10.82 0.70 -0.65
N CYS A 145 11.77 0.26 -1.47
CA CYS A 145 12.41 1.12 -2.45
C CYS A 145 11.43 1.55 -3.57
N LEU A 146 11.49 2.82 -3.95
CA LEU A 146 10.80 3.39 -5.10
C LEU A 146 11.45 2.91 -6.40
N ARG A 147 10.66 2.69 -7.46
CA ARG A 147 11.23 2.37 -8.77
C ARG A 147 12.05 3.55 -9.34
N PRO A 148 13.18 3.31 -10.03
CA PRO A 148 13.97 4.38 -10.64
C PRO A 148 13.23 5.22 -11.69
N ASP A 149 12.34 4.60 -12.49
CA ASP A 149 11.54 5.30 -13.49
C ASP A 149 10.50 6.23 -12.83
N VAL A 150 9.84 5.76 -11.77
CA VAL A 150 8.92 6.59 -10.98
C VAL A 150 9.66 7.73 -10.29
N ARG A 151 10.83 7.48 -9.69
CA ARG A 151 11.68 8.55 -9.10
C ARG A 151 11.94 9.67 -10.11
N THR A 152 12.41 9.28 -11.30
CA THR A 152 12.72 10.22 -12.39
C THR A 152 11.49 11.03 -12.81
N GLN A 153 10.33 10.38 -12.92
CA GLN A 153 9.08 11.05 -13.29
C GLN A 153 8.61 12.02 -12.20
N LEU A 154 8.68 11.63 -10.92
CA LEU A 154 8.31 12.50 -9.80
C LEU A 154 9.23 13.72 -9.70
N ASP A 155 10.53 13.56 -9.96
CA ASP A 155 11.48 14.69 -9.96
C ASP A 155 11.20 15.66 -11.11
N LYS A 156 10.90 15.12 -12.30
CA LYS A 156 10.52 15.92 -13.47
C LYS A 156 9.24 16.72 -13.22
N ASP A 157 8.24 16.11 -12.59
CA ASP A 157 6.93 16.72 -12.37
C ASP A 157 6.84 17.54 -11.08
N ALA A 158 7.86 17.52 -10.21
CA ALA A 158 7.88 18.24 -8.95
C ALA A 158 7.45 19.72 -9.04
N PRO A 159 7.81 20.50 -10.09
CA PRO A 159 7.32 21.87 -10.24
C PRO A 159 5.79 21.99 -10.43
N ALA A 160 5.12 20.96 -10.96
CA ALA A 160 3.68 20.96 -11.23
C ALA A 160 2.84 20.45 -10.04
N ILE A 161 3.44 19.76 -9.07
CA ILE A 161 2.73 19.14 -7.94
C ILE A 161 2.38 20.21 -6.89
N SER A 162 1.13 20.64 -6.82
CA SER A 162 0.70 21.67 -5.85
C SER A 162 0.31 21.07 -4.48
N SER A 163 -0.06 21.92 -3.50
CA SER A 163 -0.67 21.47 -2.24
C SER A 163 -2.13 21.02 -2.37
N ARG A 164 -2.70 21.04 -3.59
CA ARG A 164 -4.02 20.47 -3.91
C ARG A 164 -3.83 19.17 -4.67
N TRP A 165 -4.72 18.20 -4.44
CA TRP A 165 -4.81 17.01 -5.25
C TRP A 165 -5.13 17.37 -6.70
N LEU A 166 -4.21 17.07 -7.61
CA LEU A 166 -4.37 17.25 -9.05
C LEU A 166 -3.84 16.02 -9.78
N PRO A 167 -4.36 15.68 -10.97
CA PRO A 167 -3.77 14.63 -11.79
C PRO A 167 -2.29 14.88 -12.05
N LEU A 168 -1.46 13.86 -11.77
CA LEU A 168 -0.04 13.85 -12.12
C LEU A 168 0.08 13.76 -13.65
N PRO A 169 0.83 14.67 -14.30
CA PRO A 169 0.99 14.64 -15.75
C PRO A 169 1.51 13.29 -16.26
N GLY A 170 0.73 12.64 -17.12
CA GLY A 170 1.08 11.33 -17.70
C GLY A 170 0.82 10.12 -16.78
N GLY A 171 0.43 10.34 -15.53
CA GLY A 171 0.20 9.27 -14.56
C GLY A 171 1.47 8.49 -14.21
N LEU A 172 1.31 7.30 -13.64
CA LEU A 172 2.40 6.36 -13.37
C LEU A 172 1.99 4.99 -13.89
N LEU A 173 2.91 4.30 -14.57
CA LEU A 173 2.72 2.91 -15.01
C LEU A 173 1.43 2.66 -15.83
N GLY A 174 0.99 3.68 -16.59
CA GLY A 174 -0.23 3.62 -17.39
C GLY A 174 -1.53 3.82 -16.60
N HIS A 175 -1.43 4.29 -15.36
CA HIS A 175 -2.56 4.54 -14.48
C HIS A 175 -2.61 6.01 -14.05
N GLU A 176 -3.82 6.53 -13.89
CA GLU A 176 -4.02 7.87 -13.37
C GLU A 176 -3.67 7.92 -11.89
N TYR A 177 -2.89 8.93 -11.51
CA TYR A 177 -2.56 9.25 -10.14
C TYR A 177 -2.91 10.70 -9.88
N LEU A 178 -3.59 10.99 -8.78
CA LEU A 178 -3.59 12.32 -8.19
C LEU A 178 -2.31 12.48 -7.37
N ALA A 179 -1.69 13.65 -7.44
CA ALA A 179 -0.53 14.03 -6.65
C ALA A 179 -0.84 15.27 -5.81
N ARG A 180 -0.28 15.30 -4.61
CA ARG A 180 -0.36 16.44 -3.69
C ARG A 180 0.94 16.58 -2.92
N ARG A 181 1.52 17.77 -2.94
CA ARG A 181 2.68 18.14 -2.11
C ARG A 181 2.22 18.31 -0.66
N VAL A 182 3.00 17.79 0.27
CA VAL A 182 2.78 17.88 1.73
C VAL A 182 4.12 18.13 2.41
N THR A 183 4.11 18.89 3.50
CA THR A 183 5.31 19.03 4.35
C THR A 183 5.34 17.94 5.42
N GLU A 184 6.50 17.67 6.02
CA GLU A 184 6.56 16.73 7.15
C GLU A 184 5.69 17.20 8.33
N THR A 185 5.66 18.50 8.63
CA THR A 185 4.83 19.07 9.70
C THR A 185 3.34 18.84 9.44
N GLU A 186 2.90 19.04 8.20
CA GLU A 186 1.51 18.81 7.81
C GLU A 186 1.17 17.32 7.88
N LEU A 187 2.06 16.45 7.39
CA LEU A 187 1.89 15.00 7.48
C LEU A 187 1.85 14.53 8.94
N ALA A 188 2.65 15.10 9.84
CA ALA A 188 2.62 14.75 11.26
C ALA A 188 1.26 15.08 11.91
N GLN A 189 0.53 16.06 11.39
CA GLN A 189 -0.76 16.52 11.93
C GLN A 189 -1.97 15.82 11.30
N ARG A 190 -1.91 15.48 10.01
CA ARG A 190 -3.07 14.96 9.28
C ARG A 190 -2.67 13.79 8.39
N SER A 191 -3.48 12.73 8.42
CA SER A 191 -3.19 11.53 7.64
C SER A 191 -3.52 11.72 6.17
N PRO A 192 -2.81 11.03 5.25
CA PRO A 192 -3.15 11.03 3.82
C PRO A 192 -4.59 10.58 3.55
N PHE A 193 -5.17 9.73 4.41
CA PHE A 193 -6.56 9.29 4.31
C PHE A 193 -7.56 10.44 4.56
N LEU A 194 -7.30 11.27 5.57
CA LEU A 194 -8.13 12.45 5.85
C LEU A 194 -8.00 13.51 4.77
N MET A 195 -6.76 13.77 4.31
CA MET A 195 -6.51 14.68 3.19
C MET A 195 -7.26 14.23 1.93
N LEU A 196 -7.18 12.94 1.57
CA LEU A 196 -7.92 12.41 0.42
C LEU A 196 -9.44 12.57 0.60
N ALA A 197 -9.97 12.12 1.74
CA ALA A 197 -11.41 12.09 1.99
C ALA A 197 -12.06 13.47 2.05
N GLU A 198 -11.32 14.50 2.46
CA GLU A 198 -11.87 15.85 2.65
C GLU A 198 -11.64 16.74 1.42
N GLU A 199 -10.64 16.43 0.59
CA GLU A 199 -10.21 17.32 -0.50
C GLU A 199 -10.50 16.77 -1.89
N VAL A 200 -10.71 15.45 -2.05
CA VAL A 200 -11.06 14.84 -3.34
C VAL A 200 -12.55 14.53 -3.39
N PRO A 201 -13.29 15.01 -4.42
CA PRO A 201 -14.71 14.73 -4.58
C PRO A 201 -15.01 13.23 -4.51
N GLU A 202 -16.09 12.86 -3.82
CA GLU A 202 -16.60 11.48 -3.68
C GLU A 202 -15.66 10.48 -2.97
N ALA A 203 -14.40 10.83 -2.72
CA ALA A 203 -13.42 9.92 -2.12
C ALA A 203 -13.84 9.45 -0.73
N ARG A 204 -14.45 10.32 0.08
CA ARG A 204 -14.95 10.00 1.43
C ARG A 204 -15.86 8.77 1.47
N GLU A 205 -16.74 8.64 0.48
CA GLU A 205 -17.72 7.56 0.39
C GLU A 205 -17.15 6.31 -0.30
N HIS A 206 -15.96 6.45 -0.91
CA HIS A 206 -15.38 5.45 -1.81
C HIS A 206 -13.92 5.11 -1.48
N MET A 207 -13.45 5.38 -0.25
CA MET A 207 -12.07 5.15 0.20
C MET A 207 -11.52 3.76 -0.15
N GLY A 208 -12.36 2.72 -0.11
CA GLY A 208 -11.97 1.34 -0.46
C GLY A 208 -11.58 1.10 -1.93
N ARG A 209 -11.86 2.06 -2.82
CA ARG A 209 -11.45 2.05 -4.24
C ARG A 209 -10.09 2.71 -4.45
N PHE A 210 -9.62 3.47 -3.47
CA PHE A 210 -8.36 4.18 -3.55
C PHE A 210 -7.22 3.37 -2.94
N ALA A 211 -6.06 3.49 -3.57
CA ALA A 211 -4.77 3.19 -3.00
C ALA A 211 -3.99 4.50 -2.82
N LEU A 212 -3.11 4.52 -1.82
CA LEU A 212 -2.31 5.69 -1.50
C LEU A 212 -0.83 5.33 -1.53
N ALA A 213 0.00 6.29 -1.92
CA ALA A 213 1.45 6.21 -1.83
C ALA A 213 2.05 7.52 -1.33
N MET A 214 3.30 7.44 -0.89
CA MET A 214 4.09 8.59 -0.47
C MET A 214 5.56 8.39 -0.85
N ALA A 215 6.20 9.45 -1.30
CA ALA A 215 7.64 9.51 -1.54
C ALA A 215 8.17 10.91 -1.21
N LYS A 216 9.49 11.03 -1.02
CA LYS A 216 10.15 12.34 -0.91
C LYS A 216 10.29 12.98 -2.29
N GLN A 217 10.26 14.31 -2.35
CA GLN A 217 10.56 15.07 -3.55
C GLN A 217 11.96 15.67 -3.48
N SER A 218 12.51 16.04 -4.64
CA SER A 218 13.84 16.65 -4.77
C SER A 218 14.01 17.99 -4.04
N ASP A 219 12.92 18.69 -3.73
CA ASP A 219 12.90 19.93 -2.94
C ASP A 219 12.82 19.69 -1.42
N GLY A 220 12.87 18.43 -0.97
CA GLY A 220 12.79 18.03 0.43
C GLY A 220 11.37 17.93 0.99
N SER A 221 10.35 18.34 0.23
CA SER A 221 8.95 18.07 0.59
C SER A 221 8.58 16.60 0.34
N LEU A 222 7.37 16.22 0.72
CA LEU A 222 6.81 14.91 0.43
C LEU A 222 5.71 15.04 -0.64
N VAL A 223 5.53 14.00 -1.45
CA VAL A 223 4.39 13.86 -2.34
C VAL A 223 3.49 12.74 -1.82
N LEU A 224 2.19 13.02 -1.73
CA LEU A 224 1.14 12.03 -1.60
C LEU A 224 0.59 11.71 -2.98
N LEU A 225 0.38 10.43 -3.23
CA LEU A 225 -0.13 9.89 -4.48
C LEU A 225 -1.41 9.11 -4.18
N ALA A 226 -2.43 9.27 -5.00
CA ALA A 226 -3.68 8.52 -4.89
C ALA A 226 -4.09 7.99 -6.26
N THR A 227 -4.45 6.72 -6.33
CA THR A 227 -4.98 6.12 -7.56
C THR A 227 -6.28 5.38 -7.25
N GLU A 228 -7.27 5.51 -8.13
CA GLU A 228 -8.57 4.87 -7.98
C GLU A 228 -8.69 3.65 -8.89
N ARG A 229 -9.35 2.60 -8.40
CA ARG A 229 -9.69 1.43 -9.17
C ARG A 229 -10.46 1.82 -10.43
N ASN A 230 -9.94 1.44 -11.59
CA ASN A 230 -10.57 1.67 -12.89
C ASN A 230 -10.51 0.41 -13.74
N LEU A 231 -11.68 -0.05 -14.23
CA LEU A 231 -11.76 -1.29 -15.00
C LEU A 231 -11.21 -1.15 -16.43
N LEU A 232 -11.39 0.02 -17.06
CA LEU A 232 -10.98 0.26 -18.45
C LEU A 232 -9.45 0.27 -18.58
N THR A 233 -8.76 0.82 -17.60
CA THR A 233 -7.29 0.86 -17.55
C THR A 233 -6.70 -0.34 -16.81
N LEU A 234 -7.52 -1.33 -16.42
CA LEU A 234 -7.13 -2.49 -15.60
C LEU A 234 -6.46 -2.12 -14.27
N ASN A 235 -6.69 -0.91 -13.78
CA ASN A 235 -6.15 -0.42 -12.53
C ASN A 235 -6.90 -1.04 -11.34
N ARG A 236 -6.20 -1.86 -10.55
CA ARG A 236 -6.73 -2.49 -9.34
C ARG A 236 -6.60 -1.60 -8.10
N ALA A 237 -6.13 -0.37 -8.26
CA ALA A 237 -5.63 0.50 -7.21
C ALA A 237 -4.63 -0.25 -6.33
N SER A 238 -3.46 -0.52 -6.90
CA SER A 238 -2.34 -1.22 -6.27
C SER A 238 -1.14 -0.29 -6.24
N ALA A 239 -1.10 0.65 -5.30
CA ALA A 239 -0.02 1.62 -5.18
C ALA A 239 1.37 0.98 -5.02
N GLU A 240 1.48 -0.27 -4.55
CA GLU A 240 2.73 -1.03 -4.51
C GLU A 240 3.41 -1.15 -5.88
N GLU A 241 2.69 -0.96 -6.99
CA GLU A 241 3.25 -0.98 -8.34
C GLU A 241 4.36 0.06 -8.57
N ILE A 242 4.38 1.16 -7.81
CA ILE A 242 5.44 2.17 -7.91
C ILE A 242 6.74 1.75 -7.22
N GLN A 243 6.73 0.62 -6.51
CA GLN A 243 7.87 0.12 -5.76
C GLN A 243 8.67 -0.90 -6.56
N ASP A 244 9.96 -0.94 -6.29
CA ASP A 244 10.86 -1.98 -6.75
C ASP A 244 11.42 -2.70 -5.53
N HIS A 245 10.90 -3.89 -5.24
CA HIS A 245 11.36 -4.68 -4.11
C HIS A 245 12.74 -5.29 -4.33
N SER A 246 13.33 -5.20 -5.53
CA SER A 246 14.76 -5.52 -5.73
C SER A 246 15.69 -4.37 -5.37
N CYS A 247 15.14 -3.16 -5.13
CA CYS A 247 15.87 -1.95 -4.77
C CYS A 247 16.96 -1.55 -5.77
N ALA A 248 16.69 -1.62 -7.07
CA ALA A 248 17.64 -1.22 -8.12
C ALA A 248 18.06 0.25 -8.02
N ILE A 249 17.25 1.10 -7.39
CA ILE A 249 17.58 2.51 -7.11
C ILE A 249 18.78 2.68 -6.16
N LEU A 250 19.21 1.63 -5.46
CA LEU A 250 20.32 1.66 -4.51
C LEU A 250 21.64 1.11 -5.10
N GLN A 251 21.65 0.74 -6.38
CA GLN A 251 22.78 0.16 -7.10
C GLN A 251 23.65 1.21 -7.77
#